data_AF-A0AB33WRJ6-F1
#
_entry.id   AF-A0AB33WRJ6-F1
#
_cell.length_a   1.000
_cell.length_b   1.000
_cell.length_c   1.000
_cell.angle_alpha   90.00
_cell.angle_beta   90.00
_cell.angle_gamma   90.00
#
_symmetry.space_group_name_H-M   'P 1'
#
loop_
_entity.id
_entity.type
_entity.pdbx_description
1 polymer ?
#
loop_
_entity_poly.entity_id
_entity_poly.type
_entity_poly.pdbx_seq_one_letter_code
_entity_poly.pdbx_strand_id
1 'polypeptide(L)'
;MKTLWLLSLVLLVGCDGFTNEGTYKIKKETKSINIQLGSPIEDLLKQSPVKFSSDCLATTNICWYEINKSRDDRDLLSLNITQPESALELNQVVSLGVVADDAVSKNIEEVEVTLRGLPDNSTHEENRTLIYGLVDKLKAAGWHKYYFPSDPRIPGSELDKFDWKKSVFGRSPLGHPLFDPDRKMSLEQWAASGMFYDWYLYSGDYLAHIKVLRNSAVASTETGSYLIKIEFTSLNTFWQNSFEEEERPNWRKLFPEHLKALLLLRSEAESKARTAGVEIDQSYQAPSMELVN
;
A
#
# COMPACT_ATOMS: atom_id res chain seq x y z
N MET A 1 -71.43 -35.26 -38.67
CA MET A 1 -71.02 -34.10 -37.83
C MET A 1 -69.52 -33.94 -37.96
N LYS A 2 -69.08 -32.70 -38.18
CA LYS A 2 -67.70 -32.23 -38.37
C LYS A 2 -66.84 -32.51 -37.12
N THR A 3 -65.54 -32.84 -37.32
CA THR A 3 -64.32 -32.14 -36.79
C THR A 3 -63.11 -33.10 -36.84
N LEU A 4 -62.16 -32.83 -37.76
CA LEU A 4 -60.77 -32.36 -37.54
C LEU A 4 -59.84 -33.40 -36.87
N TRP A 5 -58.97 -34.11 -37.59
CA TRP A 5 -57.63 -33.74 -38.09
C TRP A 5 -56.66 -33.22 -37.01
N LEU A 6 -55.60 -33.99 -36.74
CA LEU A 6 -54.21 -33.52 -36.81
C LEU A 6 -53.23 -34.71 -36.75
N LEU A 7 -52.58 -34.96 -37.89
CA LEU A 7 -51.34 -35.72 -38.01
C LEU A 7 -50.20 -34.92 -37.35
N SER A 8 -49.39 -35.57 -36.51
CA SER A 8 -48.08 -35.06 -36.11
C SER A 8 -47.00 -35.71 -36.98
N LEU A 9 -46.46 -34.91 -37.88
CA LEU A 9 -45.29 -35.16 -38.70
C LEU A 9 -44.04 -35.11 -37.81
N VAL A 10 -43.24 -36.18 -37.82
CA VAL A 10 -41.89 -36.17 -37.23
C VAL A 10 -40.97 -35.50 -38.24
N LEU A 11 -40.39 -34.35 -37.88
CA LEU A 11 -39.28 -33.72 -38.61
C LEU A 11 -38.05 -33.67 -37.72
N LEU A 12 -37.02 -34.38 -38.19
CA LEU A 12 -35.63 -34.27 -37.77
C LEU A 12 -35.12 -32.85 -38.05
N VAL A 13 -34.59 -32.18 -37.03
CA VAL A 13 -33.61 -31.09 -37.21
C VAL A 13 -32.45 -31.39 -36.26
N GLY A 14 -31.26 -31.45 -36.85
CA GLY A 14 -30.01 -31.79 -36.18
C GLY A 14 -29.61 -30.78 -35.12
N CYS A 15 -29.09 -31.28 -34.02
CA CYS A 15 -28.17 -30.53 -33.18
C CYS A 15 -26.76 -30.85 -33.67
N ASP A 16 -26.09 -29.86 -34.23
CA ASP A 16 -24.63 -29.88 -34.40
C ASP A 16 -24.00 -30.14 -33.03
N GLY A 17 -23.39 -31.31 -32.92
CA GLY A 17 -22.61 -31.71 -31.76
C GLY A 17 -21.31 -30.91 -31.73
N PHE A 18 -21.30 -29.81 -30.99
CA PHE A 18 -20.04 -29.26 -30.48
C PHE A 18 -19.46 -30.24 -29.46
N THR A 19 -18.51 -31.06 -29.92
CA THR A 19 -17.64 -31.84 -29.05
C THR A 19 -16.23 -31.26 -29.10
N ASN A 20 -15.83 -30.77 -27.93
CA ASN A 20 -14.48 -30.65 -27.39
C ASN A 20 -13.44 -29.85 -28.18
N GLU A 21 -13.00 -28.74 -27.58
CA GLU A 21 -11.57 -28.51 -27.37
C GLU A 21 -11.34 -27.51 -26.22
N GLY A 22 -10.48 -27.89 -25.27
CA GLY A 22 -9.77 -26.93 -24.42
C GLY A 22 -10.37 -26.58 -23.05
N THR A 23 -10.66 -27.58 -22.21
CA THR A 23 -10.52 -27.35 -20.76
C THR A 23 -9.04 -27.08 -20.46
N TYR A 24 -8.63 -25.81 -20.43
CA TYR A 24 -7.39 -25.43 -19.75
C TYR A 24 -7.60 -25.51 -18.24
N LYS A 25 -7.76 -26.74 -17.73
CA LYS A 25 -7.49 -27.06 -16.33
C LYS A 25 -5.99 -27.29 -16.18
N ILE A 26 -5.26 -26.20 -15.97
CA ILE A 26 -4.19 -26.18 -14.97
C ILE A 26 -4.40 -24.88 -14.21
N LYS A 27 -5.00 -24.94 -13.02
CA LYS A 27 -4.77 -23.92 -11.99
C LYS A 27 -3.27 -24.00 -11.72
N LYS A 28 -2.48 -23.19 -12.42
CA LYS A 28 -1.06 -23.04 -12.12
C LYS A 28 -1.03 -22.53 -10.69
N GLU A 29 -0.47 -23.30 -9.76
CA GLU A 29 -0.43 -22.94 -8.34
C GLU A 29 0.15 -21.53 -8.21
N THR A 30 -0.67 -20.59 -7.74
CA THR A 30 -0.19 -19.26 -7.38
C THR A 30 0.87 -19.44 -6.31
N LYS A 31 2.11 -19.05 -6.63
CA LYS A 31 3.22 -19.20 -5.68
C LYS A 31 3.04 -18.14 -4.58
N SER A 32 2.78 -18.62 -3.37
CA SER A 32 2.66 -17.78 -2.19
C SER A 32 4.00 -17.67 -1.48
N ILE A 33 4.49 -16.45 -1.25
CA ILE A 33 5.71 -16.17 -0.49
C ILE A 33 5.29 -15.63 0.88
N ASN A 34 5.76 -16.26 1.96
CA ASN A 34 5.56 -15.76 3.31
C ASN A 34 6.72 -14.84 3.68
N ILE A 35 6.42 -13.63 4.11
CA ILE A 35 7.39 -12.63 4.54
C ILE A 35 7.04 -12.26 5.98
N GLN A 36 7.87 -12.69 6.92
CA GLN A 36 7.75 -12.28 8.31
C GLN A 36 8.58 -11.01 8.51
N LEU A 37 7.94 -9.87 8.71
CA LEU A 37 8.65 -8.62 8.97
C LEU A 37 9.48 -8.75 10.25
N GLY A 38 10.72 -8.28 10.21
CA GLY A 38 11.67 -8.34 11.31
C GLY A 38 12.35 -9.70 11.49
N SER A 39 12.01 -10.72 10.68
CA SER A 39 12.80 -11.96 10.66
C SER A 39 14.11 -11.78 9.88
N PRO A 40 15.13 -12.63 10.10
CA PRO A 40 16.32 -12.66 9.27
C PRO A 40 15.98 -12.82 7.78
N ILE A 41 16.67 -12.08 6.91
CA ILE A 41 16.43 -12.20 5.46
C ILE A 41 16.78 -13.60 4.93
N GLU A 42 17.77 -14.26 5.53
CA GLU A 42 18.14 -15.63 5.16
C GLU A 42 16.98 -16.61 5.27
N ASP A 43 16.07 -16.40 6.23
CA ASP A 43 14.91 -17.27 6.42
C ASP A 43 13.93 -17.13 5.26
N LEU A 44 13.67 -15.90 4.80
CA LEU A 44 12.89 -15.64 3.59
C LEU A 44 13.53 -16.29 2.36
N LEU A 45 14.84 -16.11 2.17
CA LEU A 45 15.55 -16.62 1.00
C LEU A 45 15.58 -18.16 0.96
N LYS A 46 15.71 -18.82 2.11
CA LYS A 46 15.72 -20.30 2.22
C LYS A 46 14.33 -20.90 2.05
N GLN A 47 13.28 -20.24 2.54
CA GLN A 47 11.93 -20.79 2.59
C GLN A 47 11.07 -20.41 1.37
N SER A 48 11.47 -19.40 0.60
CA SER A 48 10.69 -18.93 -0.55
C SER A 48 10.55 -20.01 -1.65
N PRO A 49 9.33 -20.25 -2.17
CA PRO A 49 9.11 -21.15 -3.31
C PRO A 49 9.52 -20.54 -4.67
N VAL A 50 10.00 -19.29 -4.64
CA VAL A 50 10.49 -18.54 -5.81
C VAL A 50 11.89 -18.03 -5.51
N LYS A 51 12.81 -18.25 -6.45
CA LYS A 51 14.18 -17.76 -6.34
C LYS A 51 14.21 -16.24 -6.58
N PHE A 52 14.85 -15.52 -5.68
CA PHE A 52 15.17 -14.11 -5.84
C PHE A 52 16.38 -13.94 -6.76
N SER A 53 16.38 -12.89 -7.59
CA SER A 53 17.62 -12.31 -8.10
C SER A 53 18.29 -11.53 -6.99
N SER A 54 19.62 -11.56 -6.94
CA SER A 54 20.41 -10.83 -5.97
C SER A 54 21.39 -9.91 -6.69
N ASP A 55 21.43 -8.65 -6.28
CA ASP A 55 22.51 -7.71 -6.61
C ASP A 55 23.15 -7.27 -5.30
N CYS A 56 24.47 -7.37 -5.18
CA CYS A 56 25.17 -7.14 -3.91
C CYS A 56 26.38 -6.23 -4.11
N LEU A 57 26.40 -5.12 -3.36
CA LEU A 57 27.54 -4.22 -3.25
C LEU A 57 28.49 -4.72 -2.15
N ALA A 58 29.51 -5.46 -2.56
CA ALA A 58 30.47 -6.09 -1.65
C ALA A 58 31.22 -5.09 -0.74
N THR A 59 31.38 -3.84 -1.16
CA THR A 59 32.07 -2.79 -0.38
C THR A 59 31.30 -2.34 0.85
N THR A 60 29.97 -2.42 0.81
CA THR A 60 29.09 -1.98 1.90
C THR A 60 28.27 -3.12 2.49
N ASN A 61 28.40 -4.33 1.93
CA ASN A 61 27.62 -5.51 2.31
C ASN A 61 26.10 -5.26 2.25
N ILE A 62 25.68 -4.50 1.25
CA ILE A 62 24.28 -4.22 0.94
C ILE A 62 23.87 -5.11 -0.23
N CYS A 63 22.76 -5.83 -0.07
CA CYS A 63 22.19 -6.69 -1.10
C CYS A 63 20.72 -6.33 -1.36
N TRP A 64 20.37 -6.26 -2.64
CA TRP A 64 19.00 -6.15 -3.14
C TRP A 64 18.54 -7.52 -3.60
N TYR A 65 17.42 -7.99 -3.06
CA TYR A 65 16.78 -9.23 -3.45
C TYR A 65 15.45 -8.93 -4.10
N GLU A 66 15.29 -9.34 -5.35
CA GLU A 66 14.12 -9.00 -6.16
C GLU A 66 13.47 -10.22 -6.82
N ILE A 67 12.16 -10.12 -7.01
CA ILE A 67 11.40 -10.96 -7.94
C ILE A 67 10.56 -10.03 -8.80
N ASN A 68 10.74 -10.13 -10.12
CA ASN A 68 10.01 -9.35 -11.10
C ASN A 68 9.21 -10.28 -12.03
N LYS A 69 7.95 -9.93 -12.27
CA LYS A 69 7.01 -10.59 -13.19
C LYS A 69 6.49 -9.58 -14.19
N SER A 70 6.15 -10.04 -15.39
CA SER A 70 5.42 -9.18 -16.33
C SER A 70 4.00 -8.94 -15.83
N ARG A 71 3.44 -7.75 -16.10
CA ARG A 71 2.01 -7.47 -15.83
C ARG A 71 1.08 -8.45 -16.57
N ASP A 72 1.54 -8.98 -17.71
CA ASP A 72 0.81 -9.92 -18.56
C ASP A 72 0.95 -11.39 -18.14
N ASP A 73 1.81 -11.68 -17.14
CA ASP A 73 1.98 -13.04 -16.62
C ASP A 73 0.69 -13.52 -15.94
N ARG A 74 0.31 -14.76 -16.23
CA ARG A 74 -0.88 -15.38 -15.62
C ARG A 74 -0.61 -15.94 -14.21
N ASP A 75 0.65 -16.19 -13.88
CA ASP A 75 1.12 -16.70 -12.59
C ASP A 75 1.86 -15.61 -11.79
N LEU A 76 1.12 -14.58 -11.44
CA LEU A 76 1.57 -13.55 -10.50
C LEU A 76 1.74 -14.12 -9.09
N LEU A 77 2.50 -13.40 -8.27
CA LEU A 77 2.80 -13.81 -6.90
C LEU A 77 1.60 -13.51 -5.99
N SER A 78 1.50 -14.32 -4.94
CA SER A 78 0.79 -13.97 -3.72
C SER A 78 1.81 -13.78 -2.60
N LEU A 79 1.59 -12.82 -1.73
CA LEU A 79 2.41 -12.59 -0.55
C LEU A 79 1.55 -12.69 0.69
N ASN A 80 2.10 -13.27 1.75
CA ASN A 80 1.56 -13.19 3.09
C ASN A 80 2.57 -12.44 3.96
N ILE A 81 2.29 -11.18 4.25
CA ILE A 81 3.12 -10.32 5.10
C ILE A 81 2.65 -10.50 6.54
N THR A 82 3.54 -10.97 7.42
CA THR A 82 3.19 -11.28 8.81
C THR A 82 4.03 -10.49 9.81
N GLN A 83 3.41 -10.19 10.94
CA GLN A 83 4.01 -9.71 12.19
C GLN A 83 3.38 -10.50 13.35
N PRO A 84 3.88 -10.38 14.60
CA PRO A 84 3.32 -11.12 15.73
C PRO A 84 1.79 -11.01 15.90
N GLU A 85 1.19 -9.87 15.52
CA GLU A 85 -0.25 -9.61 15.69
C GLU A 85 -1.00 -9.29 14.39
N SER A 86 -0.32 -9.30 13.23
CA SER A 86 -0.92 -8.95 11.95
C SER A 86 -0.55 -9.92 10.84
N ALA A 87 -1.48 -10.19 9.94
CA ALA A 87 -1.25 -10.98 8.73
C ALA A 87 -2.02 -10.35 7.56
N LEU A 88 -1.28 -10.01 6.50
CA LEU A 88 -1.80 -9.33 5.33
C LEU A 88 -1.52 -10.15 4.08
N GLU A 89 -2.59 -10.58 3.43
CA GLU A 89 -2.52 -11.26 2.14
C GLU A 89 -2.59 -10.26 0.99
N LEU A 90 -1.56 -10.24 0.15
CA LEU A 90 -1.48 -9.46 -1.08
C LEU A 90 -1.47 -10.40 -2.28
N ASN A 91 -2.35 -10.13 -3.24
CA ASN A 91 -2.50 -10.94 -4.44
C ASN A 91 -2.20 -10.10 -5.68
N GLN A 92 -1.89 -10.77 -6.80
CA GLN A 92 -1.57 -10.11 -8.08
C GLN A 92 -0.32 -9.22 -7.98
N VAL A 93 0.69 -9.71 -7.26
CA VAL A 93 1.97 -9.02 -7.08
C VAL A 93 2.85 -9.25 -8.31
N VAL A 94 3.33 -8.16 -8.90
CA VAL A 94 4.20 -8.16 -10.09
C VAL A 94 5.66 -7.93 -9.74
N SER A 95 5.94 -7.25 -8.64
CA SER A 95 7.31 -7.08 -8.16
C SER A 95 7.35 -7.14 -6.63
N LEU A 96 8.40 -7.77 -6.12
CA LEU A 96 8.76 -7.82 -4.72
C LEU A 96 10.25 -7.49 -4.62
N GLY A 97 10.60 -6.49 -3.81
CA GLY A 97 11.97 -6.13 -3.47
C GLY A 97 12.19 -6.17 -1.96
N VAL A 98 13.35 -6.66 -1.53
CA VAL A 98 13.80 -6.63 -0.13
C VAL A 98 15.25 -6.20 -0.12
N VAL A 99 15.60 -5.25 0.75
CA VAL A 99 16.98 -4.77 0.94
C VAL A 99 17.52 -5.36 2.23
N ALA A 100 18.74 -5.90 2.18
CA ALA A 100 19.51 -6.23 3.36
C ALA A 100 20.76 -5.35 3.40
N ASP A 101 20.94 -4.67 4.52
CA ASP A 101 22.15 -3.95 4.86
C ASP A 101 22.69 -4.53 6.17
N ASP A 102 23.68 -5.42 6.04
CA ASP A 102 24.29 -6.13 7.16
C ASP A 102 24.96 -5.19 8.18
N ALA A 103 25.28 -3.95 7.80
CA ALA A 103 25.80 -2.95 8.72
C ALA A 103 24.70 -2.34 9.62
N VAL A 104 23.44 -2.37 9.17
CA VAL A 104 22.28 -1.87 9.90
C VAL A 104 21.56 -3.01 10.62
N SER A 105 21.16 -4.05 9.88
CA SER A 105 20.38 -5.16 10.40
C SER A 105 20.43 -6.35 9.44
N LYS A 106 20.45 -7.56 10.01
CA LYS A 106 20.28 -8.80 9.23
C LYS A 106 18.80 -9.17 9.00
N ASN A 107 17.90 -8.38 9.58
CA ASN A 107 16.47 -8.63 9.52
C ASN A 107 15.85 -7.89 8.32
N ILE A 108 14.63 -8.30 7.97
CA ILE A 108 13.83 -7.65 6.94
C ILE A 108 13.34 -6.30 7.49
N GLU A 109 14.08 -5.24 7.21
CA GLU A 109 13.73 -3.87 7.61
C GLU A 109 12.87 -3.16 6.57
N GLU A 110 13.05 -3.48 5.29
CA GLU A 110 12.36 -2.83 4.17
C GLU A 110 11.88 -3.84 3.13
N VAL A 111 10.62 -3.71 2.72
CA VAL A 111 9.99 -4.51 1.68
C VAL A 111 9.21 -3.60 0.74
N GLU A 112 9.51 -3.64 -0.55
CA GLU A 112 8.73 -2.96 -1.58
C GLU A 112 7.90 -3.98 -2.36
N VAL A 113 6.60 -3.72 -2.50
CA VAL A 113 5.66 -4.55 -3.25
C VAL A 113 4.98 -3.72 -4.33
N THR A 114 5.05 -4.16 -5.58
CA THR A 114 4.27 -3.58 -6.68
C THR A 114 3.13 -4.52 -7.08
N LEU A 115 1.92 -4.00 -7.15
CA LEU A 115 0.71 -4.73 -7.59
C LEU A 115 0.43 -4.50 -9.08
N ARG A 116 -0.18 -5.48 -9.78
CA ARG A 116 -0.50 -5.37 -11.22
C ARG A 116 -1.34 -4.13 -11.58
N GLY A 117 -2.21 -3.70 -10.66
CA GLY A 117 -3.24 -2.71 -10.93
C GLY A 117 -4.32 -3.22 -11.89
N LEU A 118 -5.20 -2.32 -12.32
CA LEU A 118 -6.18 -2.58 -13.37
C LEU A 118 -5.55 -2.40 -14.77
N PRO A 119 -6.21 -2.88 -15.83
CA PRO A 119 -5.83 -2.57 -17.20
C PRO A 119 -5.71 -1.07 -17.44
N ASP A 120 -4.92 -0.71 -18.46
CA ASP A 120 -4.76 0.68 -18.83
C ASP A 120 -6.10 1.30 -19.26
N ASN A 121 -6.32 2.57 -18.91
CA ASN A 121 -7.57 3.31 -19.13
C ASN A 121 -8.82 2.76 -18.40
N SER A 122 -8.66 1.96 -17.34
CA SER A 122 -9.76 1.74 -16.40
C SER A 122 -10.26 3.06 -15.80
N THR A 123 -11.53 3.09 -15.38
CA THR A 123 -12.15 4.31 -14.85
C THR A 123 -11.51 4.74 -13.53
N HIS A 124 -11.59 6.03 -13.23
CA HIS A 124 -11.14 6.54 -11.93
C HIS A 124 -11.92 5.90 -10.77
N GLU A 125 -13.20 5.59 -10.97
CA GLU A 125 -14.04 4.93 -9.97
C GLU A 125 -13.58 3.49 -9.67
N GLU A 126 -13.26 2.71 -10.70
CA GLU A 126 -12.74 1.34 -10.54
C GLU A 126 -11.38 1.35 -9.83
N ASN A 127 -10.49 2.26 -10.21
CA ASN A 127 -9.18 2.39 -9.56
C ASN A 127 -9.32 2.85 -8.11
N ARG A 128 -10.18 3.84 -7.84
CA ARG A 128 -10.50 4.29 -6.49
C ARG A 128 -11.03 3.14 -5.63
N THR A 129 -11.92 2.32 -6.19
CA THR A 129 -12.48 1.14 -5.52
C THR A 129 -11.40 0.11 -5.21
N LEU A 130 -10.54 -0.21 -6.18
CA LEU A 130 -9.41 -1.14 -5.98
C LEU A 130 -8.48 -0.67 -4.85
N ILE A 131 -8.09 0.61 -4.88
CA ILE A 131 -7.10 1.18 -3.96
C ILE A 131 -7.67 1.31 -2.55
N TYR A 132 -8.90 1.81 -2.38
CA TYR A 132 -9.51 1.79 -1.04
C TYR A 132 -9.80 0.37 -0.55
N GLY A 133 -10.06 -0.59 -1.45
CA GLY A 133 -10.12 -2.00 -1.09
C GLY A 133 -8.79 -2.52 -0.53
N LEU A 134 -7.65 -2.01 -1.01
CA LEU A 134 -6.34 -2.30 -0.43
C LEU A 134 -6.16 -1.64 0.93
N VAL A 135 -6.51 -0.36 1.09
CA VAL A 135 -6.47 0.34 2.39
C VAL A 135 -7.32 -0.39 3.43
N ASP A 136 -8.54 -0.79 3.05
CA ASP A 136 -9.46 -1.53 3.92
C ASP A 136 -8.88 -2.90 4.33
N LYS A 137 -8.15 -3.58 3.42
CA LYS A 137 -7.44 -4.84 3.73
C LYS A 137 -6.33 -4.65 4.75
N LEU A 138 -5.51 -3.60 4.62
CA LEU A 138 -4.48 -3.30 5.62
C LEU A 138 -5.13 -3.03 6.98
N LYS A 139 -6.19 -2.22 7.01
CA LYS A 139 -6.92 -1.95 8.26
C LYS A 139 -7.50 -3.21 8.90
N ALA A 140 -8.12 -4.07 8.10
CA ALA A 140 -8.64 -5.36 8.57
C ALA A 140 -7.53 -6.29 9.10
N ALA A 141 -6.31 -6.16 8.61
CA ALA A 141 -5.13 -6.88 9.09
C ALA A 141 -4.51 -6.25 10.35
N GLY A 142 -5.09 -5.19 10.93
CA GLY A 142 -4.57 -4.54 12.14
C GLY A 142 -3.57 -3.41 11.89
N TRP A 143 -3.57 -2.84 10.68
CA TRP A 143 -2.83 -1.61 10.41
C TRP A 143 -3.68 -0.38 10.75
N HIS A 144 -3.09 0.58 11.44
CA HIS A 144 -3.76 1.77 11.91
C HIS A 144 -3.22 3.01 11.20
N LYS A 145 -4.04 4.06 11.10
CA LYS A 145 -3.60 5.36 10.55
C LYS A 145 -2.32 5.82 11.23
N TYR A 146 -1.34 6.30 10.46
CA TYR A 146 -0.14 6.91 11.01
C TYR A 146 -0.16 8.43 10.80
N TYR A 147 0.12 9.20 11.84
CA TYR A 147 0.44 10.63 11.73
C TYR A 147 1.90 10.83 12.05
N PHE A 148 2.66 11.39 11.09
CA PHE A 148 4.05 11.79 11.33
C PHE A 148 4.15 12.72 12.55
N PRO A 149 5.19 12.59 13.40
CA PRO A 149 5.31 13.39 14.62
C PRO A 149 5.24 14.90 14.45
N SER A 150 5.61 15.43 13.28
CA SER A 150 5.52 16.85 12.96
C SER A 150 4.15 17.32 12.47
N ASP A 151 3.28 16.39 12.08
CA ASP A 151 2.04 16.69 11.36
C ASP A 151 0.88 16.80 12.36
N PRO A 152 -0.03 17.77 12.17
CA PRO A 152 -1.21 17.89 13.02
C PRO A 152 -2.14 16.70 12.82
N ARG A 153 -2.72 16.18 13.90
CA ARG A 153 -3.62 15.02 13.86
C ARG A 153 -5.03 15.39 13.41
N ILE A 154 -5.14 15.94 12.21
CA ILE A 154 -6.41 16.37 11.62
C ILE A 154 -7.02 15.17 10.88
N PRO A 155 -8.21 14.68 11.29
CA PRO A 155 -8.90 13.65 10.54
C PRO A 155 -9.44 14.22 9.23
N GLY A 156 -9.52 13.38 8.20
CA GLY A 156 -9.98 13.76 6.87
C GLY A 156 -11.43 14.26 6.86
N SER A 157 -12.23 13.93 7.87
CA SER A 157 -13.59 14.47 8.07
C SER A 157 -13.62 15.99 8.27
N GLU A 158 -12.48 16.59 8.62
CA GLU A 158 -12.37 18.02 8.93
C GLU A 158 -11.86 18.85 7.75
N LEU A 159 -11.58 18.22 6.60
CA LEU A 159 -11.03 18.90 5.42
C LEU A 159 -11.89 20.05 4.91
N ASP A 160 -13.21 19.99 5.08
CA ASP A 160 -14.12 21.03 4.58
C ASP A 160 -14.09 22.31 5.44
N LYS A 161 -13.40 22.30 6.58
CA LYS A 161 -13.30 23.44 7.49
C LYS A 161 -12.12 24.38 7.18
N PHE A 162 -11.24 24.01 6.25
CA PHE A 162 -10.07 24.83 5.89
C PHE A 162 -9.61 24.59 4.44
N ASP A 163 -8.83 25.54 3.89
CA ASP A 163 -8.26 25.42 2.55
C ASP A 163 -7.00 24.54 2.56
N TRP A 164 -7.20 23.22 2.62
CA TRP A 164 -6.14 22.22 2.64
C TRP A 164 -5.27 22.23 1.39
N LYS A 165 -5.77 22.71 0.24
CA LYS A 165 -5.01 22.80 -1.02
C LYS A 165 -3.89 23.83 -0.94
N LYS A 166 -4.06 24.87 -0.11
CA LYS A 166 -3.08 25.93 0.07
C LYS A 166 -2.08 25.61 1.16
N SER A 167 -2.57 25.22 2.34
CA SER A 167 -1.72 24.87 3.48
C SER A 167 -2.52 24.17 4.56
N VAL A 168 -1.88 23.24 5.25
CA VAL A 168 -2.42 22.66 6.50
C VAL A 168 -1.86 23.47 7.66
N PHE A 169 -2.51 24.60 7.97
CA PHE A 169 -2.17 25.49 9.09
C PHE A 169 -0.72 26.01 9.13
N GLY A 170 -0.21 26.42 7.97
CA GLY A 170 1.15 26.95 7.80
C GLY A 170 2.22 25.87 7.65
N ARG A 171 1.81 24.63 7.39
CA ARG A 171 2.67 23.47 7.20
C ARG A 171 2.37 22.80 5.85
N SER A 172 3.37 22.08 5.35
CA SER A 172 3.23 21.07 4.31
C SER A 172 3.48 19.71 4.97
N PRO A 173 2.44 19.05 5.50
CA PRO A 173 2.61 17.80 6.23
C PRO A 173 3.15 16.71 5.31
N LEU A 174 3.91 15.78 5.89
CA LEU A 174 4.39 14.58 5.20
C LEU A 174 3.21 13.63 4.87
N GLY A 175 2.27 13.49 5.80
CA GLY A 175 1.00 12.79 5.62
C GLY A 175 -0.14 13.79 5.44
N HIS A 176 -0.53 14.07 4.19
CA HIS A 176 -1.60 15.01 3.92
C HIS A 176 -2.98 14.46 4.37
N PRO A 177 -3.82 15.22 5.11
CA PRO A 177 -5.11 14.71 5.65
C PRO A 177 -6.14 14.26 4.59
N LEU A 178 -5.90 14.60 3.31
CA LEU A 178 -6.66 14.09 2.17
C LEU A 178 -6.53 12.58 2.01
N PHE A 179 -5.37 12.00 2.35
CA PHE A 179 -5.06 10.58 2.27
C PHE A 179 -5.29 9.89 3.62
N ASP A 180 -6.44 10.16 4.22
CA ASP A 180 -6.84 9.54 5.47
C ASP A 180 -7.35 8.10 5.22
N PRO A 181 -6.74 7.05 5.82
CA PRO A 181 -7.23 5.68 5.66
C PRO A 181 -8.61 5.43 6.30
N ASP A 182 -9.10 6.35 7.13
CA ASP A 182 -10.44 6.31 7.73
C ASP A 182 -11.50 7.07 6.93
N ARG A 183 -11.13 7.71 5.82
CA ARG A 183 -12.06 8.44 4.94
C ARG A 183 -11.78 8.19 3.47
N LYS A 184 -12.81 7.77 2.74
CA LYS A 184 -12.73 7.66 1.28
C LYS A 184 -12.97 9.03 0.64
N MET A 185 -12.05 9.46 -0.22
CA MET A 185 -12.24 10.62 -1.09
C MET A 185 -13.45 10.42 -2.01
N SER A 186 -14.16 11.50 -2.32
CA SER A 186 -15.13 11.52 -3.42
C SER A 186 -14.42 11.36 -4.78
N LEU A 187 -15.16 11.06 -5.85
CA LEU A 187 -14.59 10.98 -7.20
C LEU A 187 -13.99 12.32 -7.64
N GLU A 188 -14.64 13.41 -7.27
CA GLU A 188 -14.16 14.77 -7.55
C GLU A 188 -12.84 15.04 -6.83
N GLN A 189 -12.76 14.73 -5.54
CA GLN A 189 -11.52 14.86 -4.76
C GLN A 189 -10.41 13.99 -5.37
N TRP A 190 -10.71 12.74 -5.69
CA TRP A 190 -9.79 11.81 -6.34
C TRP A 190 -9.23 12.39 -7.64
N ALA A 191 -10.09 12.85 -8.55
CA ALA A 191 -9.68 13.43 -9.82
C ALA A 191 -8.84 14.71 -9.64
N ALA A 192 -9.09 15.48 -8.58
CA ALA A 192 -8.40 16.73 -8.26
C ALA A 192 -7.08 16.54 -7.49
N SER A 193 -6.80 15.38 -6.90
CA SER A 193 -5.57 15.08 -6.14
C SER A 193 -4.29 15.07 -6.98
N GLY A 194 -4.42 15.08 -8.32
CA GLY A 194 -3.29 15.08 -9.23
C GLY A 194 -2.75 13.67 -9.50
N MET A 195 -1.41 13.54 -9.51
CA MET A 195 -0.72 12.30 -9.93
C MET A 195 -0.38 11.36 -8.77
N PHE A 196 -0.25 11.85 -7.54
CA PHE A 196 0.25 11.07 -6.41
C PHE A 196 -0.82 10.90 -5.34
N TYR A 197 -0.89 9.69 -4.76
CA TYR A 197 -1.77 9.37 -3.65
C TYR A 197 -0.99 8.55 -2.62
N ASP A 198 -1.08 8.95 -1.35
CA ASP A 198 -0.12 8.54 -0.32
C ASP A 198 -0.80 8.25 1.01
N TRP A 199 -1.06 6.98 1.32
CA TRP A 199 -1.57 6.58 2.65
C TRP A 199 -0.47 6.00 3.51
N TYR A 200 -0.37 6.49 4.75
CA TYR A 200 0.54 5.96 5.76
C TYR A 200 -0.24 5.27 6.86
N LEU A 201 0.13 4.03 7.13
CA LEU A 201 -0.39 3.22 8.21
C LEU A 201 0.77 2.64 9.02
N TYR A 202 0.51 2.17 10.23
CA TYR A 202 1.50 1.47 11.03
C TYR A 202 0.89 0.24 11.72
N SER A 203 1.73 -0.76 11.99
CA SER A 203 1.39 -1.93 12.80
C SER A 203 2.67 -2.44 13.47
N GLY A 204 2.64 -2.58 14.80
CA GLY A 204 3.82 -2.86 15.60
C GLY A 204 4.95 -1.87 15.33
N ASP A 205 6.11 -2.39 14.94
CA ASP A 205 7.32 -1.62 14.65
C ASP A 205 7.52 -1.29 13.16
N TYR A 206 6.46 -1.32 12.34
CA TYR A 206 6.56 -1.01 10.90
C TYR A 206 5.53 0.02 10.46
N LEU A 207 5.93 0.80 9.47
CA LEU A 207 5.09 1.65 8.65
C LEU A 207 4.76 0.93 7.34
N ALA A 208 3.52 1.07 6.87
CA ALA A 208 3.12 0.75 5.52
C ALA A 208 2.79 2.06 4.79
N HIS A 209 3.46 2.30 3.66
CA HIS A 209 3.18 3.42 2.77
C HIS A 209 2.60 2.89 1.47
N ILE A 210 1.30 3.14 1.26
CA ILE A 210 0.65 2.87 -0.02
C ILE A 210 0.88 4.10 -0.91
N LYS A 211 1.75 3.94 -1.90
CA LYS A 211 2.04 4.93 -2.95
C LYS A 211 1.29 4.57 -4.21
N VAL A 212 0.51 5.50 -4.73
CA VAL A 212 -0.14 5.34 -6.03
C VAL A 212 0.28 6.47 -6.95
N LEU A 213 0.81 6.08 -8.12
CA LEU A 213 1.11 7.00 -9.21
C LEU A 213 0.09 6.82 -10.32
N ARG A 214 -0.69 7.86 -10.59
CA ARG A 214 -1.54 7.96 -11.77
C ARG A 214 -0.68 8.42 -12.95
N ASN A 215 -0.55 7.57 -13.96
CA ASN A 215 0.05 7.96 -15.23
C ASN A 215 -0.93 8.85 -16.01
N SER A 216 -0.46 10.03 -16.40
CA SER A 216 -1.25 11.06 -17.07
C SER A 216 -0.88 11.25 -18.54
N ALA A 217 -0.22 10.27 -19.19
CA ALA A 217 0.19 10.38 -20.59
C ALA A 217 -0.94 10.83 -21.53
N VAL A 218 -2.21 10.56 -21.16
CA VAL A 218 -3.37 11.29 -21.65
C VAL A 218 -4.20 11.75 -20.45
N ALA A 219 -4.34 13.06 -20.26
CA ALA A 219 -5.16 13.64 -19.21
C ALA A 219 -6.65 13.39 -19.50
N SER A 220 -7.14 12.19 -19.16
CA SER A 220 -8.56 11.85 -19.21
C SER A 220 -9.23 12.18 -17.87
N THR A 221 -10.37 12.86 -17.93
CA THR A 221 -11.19 13.17 -16.74
C THR A 221 -11.96 11.95 -16.24
N GLU A 222 -12.01 10.85 -17.01
CA GLU A 222 -12.83 9.68 -16.71
C GLU A 222 -11.99 8.42 -16.41
N THR A 223 -10.82 8.30 -17.02
CA THR A 223 -9.99 7.09 -17.03
C THR A 223 -8.52 7.39 -16.75
N GLY A 224 -7.78 6.36 -16.31
CA GLY A 224 -6.33 6.48 -16.11
C GLY A 224 -5.66 5.13 -15.83
N SER A 225 -4.34 5.10 -15.97
CA SER A 225 -3.51 3.96 -15.55
C SER A 225 -2.85 4.27 -14.22
N TYR A 226 -2.87 3.33 -13.29
CA TYR A 226 -2.38 3.51 -11.93
C TYR A 226 -1.33 2.46 -11.59
N LEU A 227 -0.17 2.93 -11.13
CA LEU A 227 0.87 2.11 -10.53
C LEU A 227 0.66 2.12 -9.01
N ILE A 228 0.53 0.94 -8.41
CA ILE A 228 0.28 0.79 -6.98
C ILE A 228 1.49 0.10 -6.35
N LYS A 229 2.13 0.80 -5.41
CA LYS A 229 3.22 0.30 -4.60
C LYS A 229 2.85 0.32 -3.12
N ILE A 230 3.37 -0.65 -2.37
CA ILE A 230 3.32 -0.67 -0.91
C ILE A 230 4.75 -0.84 -0.43
N GLU A 231 5.20 0.08 0.40
CA GLU A 231 6.47 -0.02 1.09
C GLU A 231 6.21 -0.33 2.56
N PHE A 232 6.81 -1.40 3.06
CA PHE A 232 6.87 -1.71 4.47
C PHE A 232 8.24 -1.35 4.98
N THR A 233 8.33 -0.41 5.92
CA THR A 233 9.59 0.09 6.48
C THR A 233 9.54 -0.01 8.00
N SER A 234 10.56 -0.59 8.62
CA SER A 234 10.64 -0.62 10.07
C SER A 234 10.80 0.79 10.63
N LEU A 235 10.26 1.02 11.83
CA LEU A 235 10.45 2.28 12.54
C LEU A 235 11.92 2.55 12.82
N ASN A 236 12.75 1.52 13.01
CA ASN A 236 14.19 1.67 13.15
C ASN A 236 14.81 2.33 11.92
N THR A 237 14.53 1.79 10.73
CA THR A 237 15.07 2.32 9.47
C THR A 237 14.46 3.68 9.12
N PHE A 238 13.15 3.84 9.32
CA PHE A 238 12.46 5.12 9.14
C PHE A 238 13.12 6.23 9.97
N TRP A 239 13.30 6.00 11.28
CA TRP A 239 13.89 6.99 12.18
C TRP A 239 15.38 7.17 11.98
N GLN A 240 16.14 6.12 11.65
CA GLN A 240 17.55 6.28 11.30
C GLN A 240 17.71 7.20 10.07
N ASN A 241 16.85 7.05 9.06
CA ASN A 241 16.90 7.83 7.84
C ASN A 241 16.41 9.28 8.01
N SER A 242 15.87 9.66 9.17
CA SER A 242 15.54 11.06 9.48
C SER A 242 16.76 11.88 9.94
N PHE A 243 17.94 11.26 10.05
CA PHE A 243 19.19 11.90 10.42
C PHE A 243 20.17 11.93 9.23
N GLU A 244 21.05 12.93 9.25
CA GLU A 244 22.18 13.03 8.32
C GLU A 244 23.09 11.80 8.44
N GLU A 245 23.74 11.42 7.33
CA GLU A 245 24.48 10.16 7.21
C GLU A 245 25.51 9.97 8.34
N GLU A 246 26.21 11.04 8.72
CA GLU A 246 27.24 11.03 9.76
C GLU A 246 26.66 10.84 11.18
N GLU A 247 25.39 11.23 11.38
CA GLU A 247 24.69 11.13 12.66
C GLU A 247 23.98 9.78 12.83
N ARG A 248 23.69 9.08 11.73
CA ARG A 248 22.98 7.79 11.74
C ARG A 248 23.56 6.78 12.74
N PRO A 249 24.87 6.57 12.90
CA PRO A 249 25.38 5.63 13.91
C PRO A 249 24.97 5.96 15.36
N ASN A 250 24.66 7.23 15.65
CA ASN A 250 24.27 7.70 16.98
C ASN A 250 22.78 8.12 17.06
N TRP A 251 21.98 7.81 16.04
CA TRP A 251 20.62 8.32 15.88
C TRP A 251 19.75 8.08 17.13
N ARG A 252 19.86 6.90 17.77
CA ARG A 252 19.09 6.54 18.97
C ARG A 252 19.35 7.48 20.16
N LYS A 253 20.55 8.03 20.27
CA LYS A 253 20.90 9.01 21.32
C LYS A 253 20.30 10.38 21.03
N LEU A 254 20.21 10.75 19.75
CA LEU A 254 19.68 12.03 19.28
C LEU A 254 18.14 12.02 19.17
N PHE A 255 17.57 10.83 19.01
CA PHE A 255 16.15 10.60 18.75
C PHE A 255 15.20 11.27 19.75
N PRO A 256 15.39 11.22 21.08
CA PRO A 256 14.45 11.84 22.01
C PRO A 256 14.30 13.36 21.80
N GLU A 257 15.40 14.08 21.58
CA GLU A 257 15.35 15.53 21.35
C GLU A 257 14.80 15.86 19.95
N HIS A 258 15.16 15.05 18.95
CA HIS A 258 14.58 15.17 17.60
C HIS A 258 13.05 15.00 17.63
N LEU A 259 12.55 13.96 18.29
CA LEU A 259 11.12 13.68 18.43
C LEU A 259 10.39 14.82 19.15
N LYS A 260 10.96 15.35 20.25
CA LYS A 260 10.39 16.52 20.96
C LYS A 260 10.26 17.73 20.04
N ALA A 261 11.27 18.00 19.20
CA ALA A 261 11.22 19.10 18.25
C ALA A 261 10.09 18.91 17.22
N LEU A 262 9.90 17.70 16.70
CA LEU A 262 8.79 17.40 15.79
C LEU A 262 7.42 17.58 16.47
N LEU A 263 7.27 17.06 17.69
CA LEU A 263 6.02 17.18 18.45
C LEU A 263 5.67 18.63 18.80
N LEU A 264 6.67 19.50 19.00
CA LEU A 264 6.44 20.94 19.15
C LEU A 264 5.81 21.53 17.88
N LEU A 265 6.34 21.19 16.70
CA LEU A 265 5.79 21.64 15.41
C LEU A 265 4.34 21.18 15.23
N ARG A 266 4.04 19.92 15.60
CA ARG A 266 2.67 19.41 15.62
C ARG A 266 1.79 20.25 16.56
N SER A 267 2.23 20.50 17.78
CA SER A 267 1.45 21.25 18.79
C SER A 267 1.10 22.66 18.31
N GLU A 268 2.05 23.36 17.69
CA GLU A 268 1.81 24.69 17.08
C GLU A 268 0.77 24.64 15.96
N ALA A 269 0.84 23.65 15.07
CA ALA A 269 -0.11 23.48 13.98
C ALA A 269 -1.50 23.08 14.50
N GLU A 270 -1.59 22.19 15.48
CA GLU A 270 -2.85 21.79 16.12
C GLU A 270 -3.49 22.94 16.89
N SER A 271 -2.70 23.83 17.51
CA SER A 271 -3.23 25.04 18.16
C SER A 271 -3.94 25.95 17.15
N LYS A 272 -3.29 26.22 16.01
CA LYS A 272 -3.89 27.00 14.91
C LYS A 272 -5.14 26.34 14.34
N ALA A 273 -5.11 25.01 14.18
CA ALA A 273 -6.26 24.24 13.72
C ALA A 273 -7.46 24.38 14.67
N ARG A 274 -7.25 24.20 15.97
CA ARG A 274 -8.29 24.39 16.99
C ARG A 274 -8.86 25.81 16.99
N THR A 275 -8.02 26.84 16.86
CA THR A 275 -8.48 28.24 16.74
C THR A 275 -9.37 28.45 15.51
N ALA A 276 -9.14 27.70 14.42
CA ALA A 276 -9.97 27.71 13.23
C ALA A 276 -11.21 26.81 13.32
N GLY A 277 -11.48 26.17 14.46
CA GLY A 277 -12.63 25.28 14.64
C GLY A 277 -12.44 23.88 14.04
N VAL A 278 -11.21 23.48 13.75
CA VAL A 278 -10.85 22.13 13.31
C VAL A 278 -10.59 21.23 14.52
N GLU A 279 -11.24 20.08 14.52
CA GLU A 279 -11.06 19.05 15.54
C GLU A 279 -9.75 18.29 15.31
N ILE A 280 -9.13 17.89 16.42
CA ILE A 280 -7.90 17.09 16.42
C ILE A 280 -8.22 15.72 16.98
N ASP A 281 -7.78 14.67 16.30
CA ASP A 281 -7.91 13.30 16.74
C ASP A 281 -7.10 13.05 18.03
N GLN A 282 -7.79 13.15 19.16
CA GLN A 282 -7.24 12.86 20.49
C GLN A 282 -7.17 11.35 20.78
N SER A 283 -7.79 10.52 19.95
CA SER A 283 -7.81 9.06 20.14
C SER A 283 -6.56 8.37 19.58
N TYR A 284 -5.87 9.03 18.64
CA TYR A 284 -4.64 8.55 18.04
C TYR A 284 -3.59 8.13 19.08
N GLN A 285 -3.12 6.89 18.95
CA GLN A 285 -1.98 6.35 19.67
C GLN A 285 -0.78 6.33 18.72
N ALA A 286 0.34 6.91 19.13
CA ALA A 286 1.57 6.80 18.35
C ALA A 286 2.16 5.38 18.49
N PRO A 287 3.01 4.93 17.55
CA PRO A 287 3.78 3.71 17.74
C PRO A 287 4.62 3.77 19.03
N SER A 288 4.89 2.62 19.65
CA SER A 288 5.58 2.54 20.94
C SER A 288 6.92 3.27 20.98
N MET A 289 7.67 3.27 19.87
CA MET A 289 8.95 3.98 19.73
C MET A 289 8.80 5.51 19.84
N GLU A 290 7.63 6.06 19.52
CA GLU A 290 7.35 7.50 19.47
C GLU A 290 6.61 8.01 20.71
N LEU A 291 6.45 7.17 21.74
CA LEU A 291 5.91 7.58 23.03
C LEU A 291 7.01 8.30 23.82
N VAL A 292 6.83 9.60 24.04
CA VAL A 292 7.72 10.37 24.91
C VAL A 292 7.36 10.06 26.36
N ASN A 293 8.30 9.43 27.09
CA ASN A 293 8.25 9.31 28.55
C ASN A 293 8.68 10.60 29.25
#